data_AF-A0A059BCL8-F1
#
_entry.id   AF-A0A059BCL8-F1
#
_cell.length_a   1.000
_cell.length_b   1.000
_cell.length_c   1.000
_cell.angle_alpha   90.00
_cell.angle_beta   90.00
_cell.angle_gamma   90.00
#
_symmetry.space_group_name_H-M   'P 1'
#
loop_
_entity.id
_entity.type
_entity.pdbx_description
1 polymer ?
#
loop_
_entity_poly.entity_id
_entity_poly.type
_entity_poly.pdbx_seq_one_letter_code
_entity_poly.pdbx_strand_id
1 'polypeptide(L)'
;MLHTMSHLKSTLERREMKTFVDFTLDGGVPFRPAINEAVEWSKSAVVVVSQNYHLSPWCLNELVKILECQKRWGLVVLPIFWEMSARDLREQGGRFRGEYWPRRKGFQAG
;
A
#
# COMPACT_ATOMS: atom_id res chain seq x y z
N MET A 1 -12.33 7.86 0.13
CA MET A 1 -11.62 6.57 0.08
C MET A 1 -12.53 5.36 0.34
N LEU A 2 -13.23 5.25 1.48
CA LEU A 2 -14.07 4.08 1.81
C LEU A 2 -15.07 3.70 0.71
N HIS A 3 -15.84 4.67 0.20
CA HIS A 3 -16.81 4.44 -0.88
C HIS A 3 -16.15 3.91 -2.17
N THR A 4 -15.01 4.47 -2.56
CA THR A 4 -14.23 4.03 -3.71
C THR A 4 -13.76 2.58 -3.55
N MET A 5 -13.25 2.22 -2.36
CA MET A 5 -12.80 0.86 -2.06
C MET A 5 -13.95 -0.14 -2.10
N SER A 6 -15.11 0.21 -1.54
CA SER A 6 -16.32 -0.63 -1.60
C SER A 6 -16.78 -0.83 -3.06
N HIS A 7 -16.76 0.22 -3.88
CA HIS A 7 -17.16 0.12 -5.28
C HIS A 7 -16.18 -0.74 -6.10
N LEU A 8 -14.87 -0.56 -5.89
CA LEU A 8 -13.83 -1.36 -6.54
C LEU A 8 -13.98 -2.85 -6.18
N LYS A 9 -14.10 -3.16 -4.89
CA LYS A 9 -14.32 -4.52 -4.40
C LYS A 9 -15.56 -5.16 -5.03
N SER A 10 -16.70 -4.48 -4.94
CA SER A 10 -17.96 -4.99 -5.51
C SER A 10 -17.86 -5.24 -7.02
N THR A 11 -17.14 -4.38 -7.75
CA THR A 11 -16.96 -4.53 -9.19
C THR A 11 -16.07 -5.72 -9.55
N LEU A 12 -14.98 -5.93 -8.81
CA LEU A 12 -14.10 -7.09 -9.00
C LEU A 12 -14.82 -8.40 -8.64
N GLU A 13 -15.56 -8.42 -7.54
CA GLU A 13 -16.34 -9.59 -7.11
C GLU A 13 -17.46 -9.94 -8.10
N ARG A 14 -18.12 -8.94 -8.70
CA ARG A 14 -19.09 -9.15 -9.80
C ARG A 14 -18.46 -9.75 -11.06
N ARG A 15 -17.14 -9.67 -11.20
CA ARG A 15 -16.36 -10.31 -12.27
C ARG A 15 -15.73 -11.64 -11.80
N GLU A 16 -16.20 -12.18 -10.68
CA GLU A 16 -15.73 -13.43 -10.07
C GLU A 16 -14.25 -13.39 -9.66
N MET A 17 -13.69 -12.18 -9.48
CA MET A 17 -12.33 -12.00 -8.99
C MET A 17 -12.34 -12.02 -7.47
N LYS A 18 -11.78 -13.09 -6.88
CA LYS A 18 -11.58 -13.18 -5.43
C LYS A 18 -10.70 -12.03 -4.97
N THR A 19 -11.29 -11.10 -4.20
CA THR A 19 -10.65 -9.85 -3.83
C THR A 19 -10.50 -9.78 -2.31
N PHE A 20 -9.29 -9.52 -1.86
CA PHE A 20 -8.99 -9.18 -0.47
C PHE A 20 -8.79 -7.67 -0.38
N VAL A 21 -9.44 -7.02 0.58
CA VAL A 21 -9.29 -5.58 0.83
C VAL A 21 -8.84 -5.39 2.26
N ASP A 22 -7.71 -4.71 2.43
CA ASP A 22 -7.31 -4.23 3.74
C ASP A 22 -7.91 -2.84 3.98
N PHE A 23 -8.71 -2.72 5.05
CA PHE A 23 -9.38 -1.48 5.46
C PHE A 23 -8.74 -0.93 6.74
N THR A 24 -7.41 -0.94 6.83
CA THR A 24 -6.64 -0.41 7.96
C THR A 24 -6.85 1.10 8.12
N LEU A 25 -8.03 1.49 8.60
CA LEU A 25 -8.42 2.85 8.87
C LEU A 25 -8.56 3.15 10.37
N ASP A 26 -8.71 2.19 11.29
CA ASP A 26 -8.97 2.53 12.71
C ASP A 26 -8.41 1.56 13.78
N GLY A 27 -7.23 0.99 13.56
CA GLY A 27 -6.54 0.27 14.65
C GLY A 27 -5.79 -0.95 14.16
N GLY A 28 -4.48 -0.79 14.05
CA GLY A 28 -3.54 -1.81 13.64
C GLY A 28 -3.77 -3.12 14.37
N VAL A 29 -4.32 -4.10 13.67
CA VAL A 29 -3.94 -5.49 13.92
C VAL A 29 -2.76 -5.74 13.01
N PRO A 30 -1.60 -6.15 13.56
CA PRO A 30 -0.42 -6.30 12.75
C PRO A 30 -0.71 -7.27 11.62
N PHE A 31 -0.34 -6.86 10.41
CA PHE A 31 0.26 -7.73 9.41
C PHE A 31 -0.20 -9.19 9.58
N ARG A 32 -1.49 -9.46 9.30
CA ARG A 32 -2.06 -10.77 9.63
C ARG A 32 -1.40 -11.81 8.72
N PRO A 33 -1.19 -13.06 9.18
CA PRO A 33 -0.78 -14.17 8.32
C PRO A 33 -1.64 -14.26 7.05
N ALA A 34 -2.93 -13.95 7.18
CA ALA A 34 -3.88 -13.85 6.07
C ALA A 34 -3.52 -12.80 5.00
N ILE A 35 -2.84 -11.69 5.33
CA ILE A 35 -2.39 -10.69 4.33
C ILE A 35 -1.14 -11.21 3.61
N ASN A 36 -0.18 -11.80 4.32
CA ASN A 36 0.97 -12.47 3.69
C ASN A 36 0.49 -13.52 2.70
N GLU A 37 -0.38 -14.42 3.15
CA GLU A 37 -0.92 -15.47 2.30
C GLU A 37 -1.73 -14.85 1.15
N ALA A 38 -2.61 -13.88 1.41
CA ALA A 38 -3.36 -13.26 0.34
C ALA A 38 -2.45 -12.62 -0.72
N VAL A 39 -1.38 -11.92 -0.33
CA VAL A 39 -0.43 -11.30 -1.26
C VAL A 39 0.39 -12.34 -2.02
N GLU A 40 0.87 -13.38 -1.33
CA GLU A 40 1.67 -14.46 -1.94
C GLU A 40 0.85 -15.33 -2.91
N TRP A 41 -0.43 -15.57 -2.60
CA TRP A 41 -1.33 -16.38 -3.44
C TRP A 41 -2.10 -15.55 -4.48
N SER A 42 -1.93 -14.23 -4.49
CA SER A 42 -2.58 -13.36 -5.45
C SER A 42 -1.85 -13.35 -6.80
N LYS A 43 -2.62 -13.20 -7.88
CA LYS A 43 -2.07 -12.95 -9.23
C LYS A 43 -1.77 -11.47 -9.48
N SER A 44 -2.47 -10.59 -8.76
CA SER A 44 -2.35 -9.14 -8.93
C SER A 44 -2.65 -8.41 -7.63
N ALA A 45 -2.01 -7.27 -7.42
CA ALA A 45 -2.28 -6.34 -6.33
C ALA A 45 -2.65 -4.97 -6.90
N VAL A 46 -3.75 -4.41 -6.42
CA VAL A 46 -4.15 -3.03 -6.72
C VAL A 46 -3.78 -2.16 -5.53
N VAL A 47 -2.86 -1.21 -5.72
CA VAL A 47 -2.36 -0.32 -4.66
C VAL A 47 -2.99 1.04 -4.82
N VAL A 48 -3.91 1.42 -3.93
CA VAL A 48 -4.55 2.75 -3.96
C VAL A 48 -3.74 3.73 -3.13
N VAL A 49 -2.93 4.55 -3.82
CA VAL A 49 -2.10 5.58 -3.21
C VAL A 49 -2.91 6.86 -3.10
N SER A 50 -3.11 7.36 -1.89
CA SER A 50 -3.71 8.66 -1.62
C SER A 50 -2.68 9.64 -1.08
N GLN A 51 -3.08 10.91 -0.95
CA GLN A 51 -2.22 11.96 -0.41
C GLN A 51 -1.58 11.60 0.94
N ASN A 52 -2.29 10.89 1.82
CA ASN A 52 -1.81 10.52 3.16
C ASN A 52 -1.22 9.12 3.25
N TYR A 53 -1.09 8.40 2.13
CA TYR A 53 -0.57 7.02 2.11
C TYR A 53 0.81 6.91 2.78
N HIS A 54 1.66 7.90 2.54
CA HIS A 54 3.02 7.99 3.08
C HIS A 54 3.08 8.23 4.59
N LEU A 55 2.01 8.75 5.20
CA LEU A 55 1.93 9.00 6.63
C LEU A 55 1.63 7.74 7.43
N SER A 56 1.27 6.63 6.77
CA SER A 56 1.01 5.34 7.40
C SER A 56 2.20 4.40 7.21
N PRO A 57 3.03 4.16 8.25
CA PRO A 57 4.10 3.16 8.20
C PRO A 57 3.57 1.77 7.84
N TRP A 58 2.31 1.48 8.18
CA TRP A 58 1.64 0.24 7.81
C TRP A 58 1.49 0.10 6.30
N CYS A 59 0.93 1.11 5.64
CA CYS A 59 0.78 1.12 4.19
C CYS A 59 2.14 0.98 3.48
N LEU A 60 3.20 1.61 4.02
CA LEU A 60 4.55 1.48 3.47
C LEU A 60 5.13 0.07 3.63
N ASN A 61 4.93 -0.59 4.77
CA ASN A 61 5.39 -1.96 4.99
C ASN A 61 4.66 -2.95 4.08
N GLU A 62 3.36 -2.77 3.87
CA GLU A 62 2.59 -3.58 2.92
C GLU A 62 3.08 -3.38 1.49
N LEU A 63 3.36 -2.13 1.09
CA LEU A 63 3.93 -1.83 -0.22
C LEU A 63 5.27 -2.56 -0.43
N VAL A 64 6.17 -2.55 0.56
CA VAL A 64 7.45 -3.28 0.47
C VAL A 64 7.20 -4.77 0.19
N LYS A 65 6.29 -5.42 0.91
CA LYS A 65 5.97 -6.84 0.69
C LYS A 65 5.32 -7.14 -0.66
N ILE A 66 4.43 -6.27 -1.12
CA ILE A 66 3.83 -6.39 -2.45
C ILE A 66 4.94 -6.33 -3.51
N LEU A 67 5.90 -5.42 -3.37
CA LEU A 67 7.03 -5.28 -4.29
C LEU A 67 8.01 -6.47 -4.19
N GLU A 68 8.22 -7.03 -2.99
CA GLU A 68 8.98 -8.28 -2.81
C GLU A 68 8.30 -9.44 -3.55
N CYS A 69 6.98 -9.58 -3.44
CA CYS A 69 6.21 -10.61 -4.14
C CYS A 69 6.19 -10.39 -5.65
N GLN A 70 6.13 -9.13 -6.11
CA GLN A 70 6.31 -8.79 -7.52
C GLN A 70 7.65 -9.30 -8.05
N LYS A 71 8.73 -9.02 -7.31
CA LYS A 71 10.08 -9.42 -7.70
C LYS A 71 10.28 -10.94 -7.63
N ARG A 72 9.77 -11.59 -6.60
CA ARG A 72 10.01 -13.02 -6.32
C ARG A 72 9.08 -13.95 -7.09
N TRP A 73 7.82 -13.56 -7.25
CA TRP A 73 6.74 -14.43 -7.75
C TRP A 73 6.04 -13.88 -9.00
N GLY A 74 6.45 -12.72 -9.51
CA GLY A 74 5.86 -12.13 -10.72
C GLY A 74 4.46 -11.53 -10.51
N LEU A 75 4.11 -11.18 -9.27
CA LEU A 75 2.85 -10.50 -8.94
C LEU A 75 2.69 -9.22 -9.78
N VAL A 76 1.55 -9.08 -10.47
CA VAL A 76 1.24 -7.85 -11.22
C VAL A 76 0.79 -6.76 -10.26
N VAL A 77 1.49 -5.62 -10.24
CA VAL A 77 1.16 -4.50 -9.35
C VAL A 77 0.56 -3.34 -10.17
N LEU A 78 -0.64 -2.91 -9.79
CA LEU A 78 -1.39 -1.84 -10.43
C LEU A 78 -1.59 -0.67 -9.45
N PRO A 79 -0.84 0.43 -9.56
CA PRO A 79 -1.05 1.60 -8.72
C PRO A 79 -2.25 2.43 -9.23
N ILE A 80 -3.11 2.86 -8.30
CA ILE A 80 -4.17 3.85 -8.52
C ILE A 80 -3.85 5.06 -7.65
N PHE A 81 -3.59 6.20 -8.28
CA PHE A 81 -3.35 7.45 -7.57
C PHE A 81 -4.69 8.17 -7.35
N TRP A 82 -5.18 8.15 -6.12
CA TRP A 82 -6.47 8.71 -5.73
C TRP A 82 -6.31 10.13 -5.18
N GLU A 83 -7.02 11.10 -5.79
CA GLU A 83 -7.03 12.52 -5.38
C GLU A 83 -5.63 13.14 -5.25
N MET A 84 -4.66 12.63 -6.01
CA MET A 84 -3.30 13.17 -6.08
C MET A 84 -3.18 14.17 -7.22
N SER A 85 -2.60 15.34 -6.95
CA SER A 85 -2.26 16.29 -8.02
C SER A 85 -1.04 15.81 -8.81
N ALA A 86 -0.87 16.32 -10.05
CA ALA A 86 0.34 16.07 -10.83
C ALA A 86 1.62 16.53 -10.11
N ARG A 87 1.49 17.52 -9.22
CA ARG A 87 2.56 17.96 -8.33
C ARG A 87 2.90 16.88 -7.30
N ASP A 88 1.91 16.29 -6.64
CA ASP A 88 2.12 15.24 -5.64
C ASP A 88 2.78 13.99 -6.25
N LEU A 89 2.45 13.66 -7.51
CA LEU A 89 3.08 12.56 -8.26
C LEU A 89 4.52 12.87 -8.67
N ARG A 90 4.81 14.11 -9.07
CA ARG A 90 6.15 14.55 -9.48
C ARG A 90 7.09 14.79 -8.30
N GLU A 91 6.57 15.32 -7.21
CA GLU A 91 7.33 15.73 -6.02
C GLU A 91 7.49 14.58 -5.01
N GLN A 92 7.34 13.31 -5.41
CA GLN A 92 7.58 12.17 -4.53
C GLN A 92 9.01 12.13 -3.94
N GLY A 93 9.95 12.94 -4.43
CA GLY A 93 11.23 13.20 -3.78
C GLY A 93 11.21 14.24 -2.63
N GLY A 94 10.25 15.16 -2.59
CA GLY A 94 10.21 16.32 -1.69
C GLY A 94 9.33 16.13 -0.44
N ARG A 95 8.08 15.66 -0.59
CA ARG A 95 7.18 15.44 0.57
C ARG A 95 7.51 14.18 1.37
N PHE A 96 7.98 13.11 0.73
CA PHE A 96 8.48 11.90 1.42
C PHE A 96 9.82 12.12 2.15
N ARG A 97 10.56 13.20 1.84
CA ARG A 97 11.79 13.58 2.53
C ARG A 97 11.58 14.64 3.62
N GLY A 98 10.43 15.31 3.65
CA GLY A 98 10.26 16.58 4.35
C GLY A 98 9.78 16.48 5.79
N GLU A 99 8.93 15.50 6.12
CA GLU A 99 8.31 15.44 7.45
C GLU A 99 8.23 13.98 7.91
N TYR A 100 8.79 13.71 9.09
CA TYR A 100 8.85 12.41 9.79
C TYR A 100 9.93 11.41 9.36
N TRP A 101 11.19 11.79 9.54
CA TRP A 101 12.14 10.91 10.23
C TRP A 101 12.49 11.55 11.58
N PRO A 102 11.95 11.07 12.73
CA PRO A 102 12.54 11.43 14.01
C PRO A 102 13.99 10.92 13.96
N ARG A 103 14.96 11.84 14.01
CA ARG A 103 16.36 11.48 14.18
C ARG A 103 16.46 10.68 15.48
N ARG A 104 16.36 9.35 15.42
CA ARG A 104 16.87 8.52 16.51
C ARG A 104 18.37 8.78 16.54
N LYS A 105 18.82 9.49 17.57
CA LYS A 105 20.23 9.50 17.95
C LYS A 105 20.66 8.05 18.14
N GLY A 106 21.72 7.65 17.44
CA GLY A 106 22.41 6.39 17.66
C GLY A 106 22.10 5.30 16.64
N PHE A 107 22.72 5.39 15.47
CA PHE A 107 23.25 4.21 14.80
C PHE A 107 24.64 4.59 14.27
N GLN A 108 25.67 4.18 15.01
CA GLN A 108 27.03 4.16 14.47
C GLN A 108 27.16 2.86 13.68
N ALA A 109 27.49 2.99 12.40
CA ALA A 109 27.95 1.87 11.59
C ALA A 109 29.38 1.52 12.04
N GLY A 110 29.55 0.29 12.52
CA GLY A 110 30.81 -0.44 12.57
C GLY A 110 30.71 -1.62 11.61
#